data_AF-A0A2L2TG58-F1
#
_entry.id   AF-A0A2L2TG58-F1
#
_cell.length_a   1.000
_cell.length_b   1.000
_cell.length_c   1.000
_cell.angle_alpha   90.00
_cell.angle_beta   90.00
_cell.angle_gamma   90.00
#
_symmetry.space_group_name_H-M   'P 1'
#
loop_
_entity.id
_entity.type
_entity.pdbx_description
1 polymer ?
#
loop_
_entity_poly.entity_id
_entity_poly.type
_entity_poly.pdbx_seq_one_letter_code
_entity_poly.pdbx_strand_id
1 'polypeptide(L)'
;MTFTILSNDQVNSILEGLNIDELEEFRHVLASSLHEFSTGTPALEEAFQEPERTSTLHPETMAETLYMPSCAPCGMGCKVVSSTGLEARRYSDDAEQPSPIGVVNLFMPDGTPLGIINATTLTAFRTALASTCLLARRNHVKTLTVFGSGLQAYWHIRLALMMRGRTIKRVHVINHRWSDKATGLLKRFANIDPEVKQREGWSDTKFGLLIPAFHEYKRLVKEQVREADVIYCCTTSQNDLFDGSILTSHEGRRKGRLIIAVGSLTPDHRELPEDLIHLAAKRDDKPHRHFHKHAIEGGVIVVDNIRGVLKDAGEIIAANIGPHQMVELGELVMLHRLAIEESDGFTSSQTSLTSDMDKMDVHGRSSMSTVYGSGSNTSETPTSPTGSVDSEGRRSSSFFHSRKSSSSSLDKEKRKSEDHLCQWLRDGTVVYKSVGLGLMDLVVGTHLIGVASEKSIGTRIDGF
;
A
#
# COMPACT_ATOMS: atom_id res chain seq x y z
N MET A 1 5.74 31.37 0.11
CA MET A 1 5.60 30.00 -0.43
C MET A 1 4.85 30.08 -1.75
N THR A 2 4.96 29.05 -2.58
CA THR A 2 4.32 29.00 -3.90
C THR A 2 3.22 27.96 -3.88
N PHE A 3 1.98 28.36 -4.18
CA PHE A 3 0.84 27.46 -4.28
C PHE A 3 0.83 26.77 -5.64
N THR A 4 0.58 25.46 -5.66
CA THR A 4 0.66 24.64 -6.88
C THR A 4 -0.71 24.14 -7.32
N ILE A 5 -1.05 24.32 -8.61
CA ILE A 5 -2.25 23.79 -9.25
C ILE A 5 -1.85 22.68 -10.23
N LEU A 6 -2.42 21.50 -10.08
CA LEU A 6 -2.20 20.36 -10.97
C LEU A 6 -3.49 19.95 -11.69
N SER A 7 -3.49 20.07 -13.03
CA SER A 7 -4.56 19.57 -13.88
C SER A 7 -4.54 18.03 -13.96
N ASN A 8 -5.64 17.41 -14.40
CA ASN A 8 -5.70 15.96 -14.56
C ASN A 8 -4.63 15.42 -15.54
N ASP A 9 -4.33 16.17 -16.60
CA ASP A 9 -3.35 15.75 -17.60
C ASP A 9 -1.92 15.83 -17.05
N GLN A 10 -1.63 16.85 -16.25
CA GLN A 10 -0.36 16.97 -15.54
C GLN A 10 -0.19 15.84 -14.51
N VAL A 11 -1.24 15.53 -13.75
CA VAL A 11 -1.24 14.39 -12.81
C VAL A 11 -1.01 13.07 -13.55
N ASN A 12 -1.73 12.82 -14.66
CA ASN A 12 -1.50 11.62 -15.48
C ASN A 12 -0.07 11.56 -16.01
N SER A 13 0.44 12.65 -16.57
CA SER A 13 1.79 12.71 -17.15
C SER A 13 2.87 12.35 -16.12
N ILE A 14 2.78 12.93 -14.90
CA ILE A 14 3.72 12.60 -13.82
C ILE A 14 3.61 11.12 -13.43
N LEU A 15 2.40 10.64 -13.16
CA LEU A 15 2.18 9.31 -12.59
C LEU A 15 2.43 8.17 -13.61
N GLU A 16 2.16 8.38 -14.89
CA GLU A 16 2.47 7.40 -15.93
C GLU A 16 3.96 7.33 -16.25
N GLY A 17 4.65 8.47 -16.10
CA GLY A 17 6.07 8.64 -16.33
C GLY A 17 6.96 8.23 -15.17
N LEU A 18 6.40 7.71 -14.06
CA LEU A 18 7.19 7.22 -12.93
C LEU A 18 8.10 6.07 -13.35
N ASN A 19 9.32 6.06 -12.84
CA ASN A 19 10.17 4.88 -12.83
C ASN A 19 9.86 3.99 -11.59
N ILE A 20 10.55 2.86 -11.47
CA ILE A 20 10.29 1.91 -10.38
C ILE A 20 10.69 2.45 -9.00
N ASP A 21 11.75 3.25 -8.93
CA ASP A 21 12.25 3.80 -7.67
C ASP A 21 11.32 4.92 -7.18
N GLU A 22 10.87 5.79 -8.08
CA GLU A 22 9.85 6.81 -7.77
C GLU A 22 8.52 6.16 -7.34
N LEU A 23 8.07 5.11 -8.04
CA LEU A 23 6.86 4.36 -7.63
C LEU A 23 7.02 3.74 -6.24
N GLU A 24 8.20 3.21 -5.95
CA GLU A 24 8.51 2.60 -4.65
C GLU A 24 8.56 3.66 -3.53
N GLU A 25 9.02 4.88 -3.82
CA GLU A 25 8.97 6.01 -2.91
C GLU A 25 7.52 6.41 -2.59
N PHE A 26 6.67 6.58 -3.61
CA PHE A 26 5.23 6.81 -3.42
C PHE A 26 4.62 5.72 -2.53
N ARG A 27 4.94 4.45 -2.80
CA ARG A 27 4.44 3.31 -2.04
C ARG A 27 4.93 3.33 -0.60
N HIS A 28 6.20 3.66 -0.37
CA HIS A 28 6.80 3.76 0.96
C HIS A 28 6.15 4.87 1.77
N VAL A 29 5.99 6.05 1.19
CA VAL A 29 5.35 7.20 1.85
C VAL A 29 3.93 6.85 2.28
N LEU A 30 3.12 6.29 1.36
CA LEU A 30 1.77 5.84 1.68
C LEU A 30 1.75 4.73 2.75
N ALA A 31 2.61 3.72 2.61
CA ALA A 31 2.68 2.61 3.56
C ALA A 31 3.09 3.07 4.96
N SER A 32 4.02 4.03 5.07
CA SER A 32 4.48 4.55 6.36
C SER A 32 3.36 5.32 7.06
N SER A 33 2.65 6.20 6.35
CA SER A 33 1.51 6.92 6.94
C SER A 33 0.35 5.99 7.31
N LEU A 34 0.06 4.96 6.51
CA LEU A 34 -0.96 3.96 6.87
C LEU A 34 -0.55 3.17 8.12
N HIS A 35 0.74 2.84 8.25
CA HIS A 35 1.26 2.17 9.44
C HIS A 35 1.10 3.04 10.68
N GLU A 36 1.54 4.29 10.63
CA GLU A 36 1.38 5.25 11.73
C GLU A 36 -0.08 5.47 12.10
N PHE A 37 -0.98 5.51 11.12
CA PHE A 37 -2.42 5.61 11.35
C PHE A 37 -2.97 4.39 12.10
N SER A 38 -2.60 3.17 11.69
CA SER A 38 -3.15 1.94 12.27
C SER A 38 -2.47 1.51 13.58
N THR A 39 -1.21 1.91 13.83
CA THR A 39 -0.43 1.46 15.00
C THR A 39 0.06 2.60 15.89
N GLY A 40 -0.36 3.84 15.62
CA GLY A 40 0.04 5.01 16.38
C GLY A 40 -0.22 4.85 17.88
N THR A 41 0.68 5.39 18.70
CA THR A 41 0.39 5.55 20.13
C THR A 41 -0.75 6.56 20.31
N PRO A 42 -1.46 6.60 21.45
CA PRO A 42 -2.59 7.50 21.65
C PRO A 42 -2.29 8.99 21.36
N ALA A 43 -1.05 9.44 21.53
CA ALA A 43 -0.63 10.80 21.18
C ALA A 43 -0.54 11.06 19.66
N LEU A 44 -0.26 10.02 18.86
CA LEU A 44 -0.32 10.07 17.40
C LEU A 44 -1.74 9.85 16.89
N GLU A 45 -2.60 9.13 17.62
CA GLU A 45 -4.03 9.00 17.27
C GLU A 45 -4.72 10.36 17.20
N GLU A 46 -4.39 11.31 18.08
CA GLU A 46 -4.94 12.69 18.02
C GLU A 46 -4.46 13.47 16.77
N ALA A 47 -3.30 13.11 16.23
CA ALA A 47 -2.72 13.74 15.04
C ALA A 47 -3.39 13.27 13.74
N PHE A 48 -4.07 12.12 13.76
CA PHE A 48 -4.84 11.64 12.62
C PHE A 48 -6.34 11.91 12.84
N GLN A 49 -6.92 12.76 12.00
CA GLN A 49 -8.34 13.06 12.05
C GLN A 49 -8.96 12.71 10.70
N GLU A 50 -9.87 11.74 10.71
CA GLU A 50 -10.67 11.33 9.56
C GLU A 50 -12.15 11.59 9.88
N PRO A 51 -12.62 12.87 9.85
CA PRO A 51 -14.01 13.18 10.09
C PRO A 51 -14.93 12.49 9.10
N GLU A 52 -16.18 12.27 9.50
CA GLU A 52 -17.18 11.72 8.58
C GLU A 52 -17.33 12.61 7.34
N ARG A 53 -17.43 11.96 6.18
CA ARG A 53 -17.75 12.66 4.93
C ARG A 53 -19.08 13.42 5.09
N THR A 54 -19.13 14.65 4.60
CA THR A 54 -20.36 15.44 4.58
C THR A 54 -20.78 15.73 3.15
N SER A 55 -22.07 15.97 2.91
CA SER A 55 -22.62 16.18 1.58
C SER A 55 -23.53 17.40 1.54
N THR A 56 -23.49 18.13 0.42
CA THR A 56 -24.47 19.15 0.08
C THR A 56 -25.18 18.78 -1.22
N LEU A 57 -26.42 19.24 -1.37
CA LEU A 57 -27.22 19.04 -2.58
C LEU A 57 -27.58 20.41 -3.15
N HIS A 58 -27.22 20.65 -4.41
CA HIS A 58 -27.64 21.86 -5.11
C HIS A 58 -29.13 21.72 -5.47
N PRO A 59 -30.01 22.64 -5.03
CA PRO A 59 -31.46 22.45 -5.12
C PRO A 59 -32.00 22.38 -6.56
N GLU A 60 -31.40 23.13 -7.50
CA GLU A 60 -31.90 23.16 -8.89
C GLU A 60 -31.34 22.03 -9.77
N THR A 61 -30.01 21.85 -9.76
CA THR A 61 -29.33 20.84 -10.59
C THR A 61 -29.35 19.45 -9.98
N MET A 62 -29.74 19.34 -8.70
CA MET A 62 -29.61 18.13 -7.88
C MET A 62 -28.19 17.57 -7.86
N ALA A 63 -27.17 18.41 -8.07
CA ALA A 63 -25.78 18.00 -7.95
C ALA A 63 -25.45 17.73 -6.48
N GLU A 64 -25.00 16.51 -6.19
CA GLU A 64 -24.53 16.11 -4.87
C GLU A 64 -23.03 16.33 -4.79
N THR A 65 -22.59 17.12 -3.82
CA THR A 65 -21.18 17.42 -3.57
C THR A 65 -20.75 16.82 -2.25
N LEU A 66 -19.76 15.94 -2.29
CA LEU A 66 -19.19 15.25 -1.15
C LEU A 66 -17.86 15.88 -0.75
N TYR A 67 -17.70 16.12 0.55
CA TYR A 67 -16.49 16.66 1.17
C TYR A 67 -15.90 15.60 2.09
N MET A 68 -14.62 15.27 1.87
CA MET A 68 -13.87 14.26 2.60
C MET A 68 -12.63 14.93 3.20
N PRO A 69 -12.75 15.54 4.40
CA PRO A 69 -11.62 16.12 5.11
C PRO A 69 -10.71 15.04 5.70
N SER A 70 -9.43 15.35 5.81
CA SER A 70 -8.41 14.52 6.47
C SER A 70 -7.34 15.41 7.08
N CYS A 71 -6.85 15.03 8.25
CA CYS A 71 -5.72 15.64 8.93
C CYS A 71 -4.72 14.55 9.33
N ALA A 72 -3.44 14.82 9.12
CA ALA A 72 -2.34 13.93 9.47
C ALA A 72 -1.09 14.75 9.81
N PRO A 73 0.00 14.15 10.33
CA PRO A 73 1.25 14.87 10.60
C PRO A 73 1.82 15.62 9.37
N CYS A 74 1.52 15.17 8.15
CA CYS A 74 1.94 15.82 6.92
C CYS A 74 1.12 17.07 6.54
N GLY A 75 0.00 17.35 7.21
CA GLY A 75 -0.84 18.53 6.99
C GLY A 75 -2.34 18.22 6.98
N MET A 76 -3.11 19.08 6.32
CA MET A 76 -4.55 18.90 6.14
C MET A 76 -4.91 18.79 4.66
N GLY A 77 -5.95 18.01 4.38
CA GLY A 77 -6.51 17.88 3.06
C GLY A 77 -8.03 17.83 3.07
N CYS A 78 -8.65 18.25 1.98
CA CYS A 78 -10.07 18.00 1.75
C CYS A 78 -10.31 17.67 0.29
N LYS A 79 -10.77 16.43 0.06
CA LYS A 79 -11.24 16.02 -1.26
C LYS A 79 -12.70 16.43 -1.43
N VAL A 80 -12.96 17.19 -2.48
CA VAL A 80 -14.30 17.65 -2.85
C VAL A 80 -14.65 17.01 -4.18
N VAL A 81 -15.73 16.25 -4.22
CA VAL A 81 -16.21 15.55 -5.43
C VAL A 81 -17.66 15.90 -5.64
N SER A 82 -18.01 16.34 -6.85
CA SER A 82 -19.39 16.61 -7.23
C SER A 82 -19.84 15.63 -8.31
N SER A 83 -21.07 15.13 -8.18
CA SER A 83 -21.71 14.27 -9.16
C SER A 83 -23.19 14.64 -9.32
N THR A 84 -23.79 14.32 -10.47
CA THR A 84 -25.24 14.45 -10.65
C THR A 84 -25.95 13.51 -9.67
N GLY A 85 -26.82 14.05 -8.82
CA GLY A 85 -27.50 13.29 -7.77
C GLY A 85 -28.50 12.28 -8.31
N LEU A 86 -28.79 11.25 -7.51
CA LEU A 86 -29.65 10.11 -7.86
C LEU A 86 -31.05 10.51 -8.37
N GLU A 87 -31.59 11.66 -7.94
CA GLU A 87 -32.91 12.12 -8.38
C GLU A 87 -32.92 12.70 -9.79
N ALA A 88 -31.89 13.47 -10.19
CA ALA A 88 -31.72 13.90 -11.57
C ALA A 88 -31.44 12.71 -12.52
N ARG A 89 -30.90 11.60 -11.98
CA ARG A 89 -30.70 10.35 -12.73
C ARG A 89 -32.01 9.61 -13.05
N ARG A 90 -33.11 9.88 -12.34
CA ARG A 90 -34.43 9.27 -12.63
C ARG A 90 -35.14 9.91 -13.83
N TYR A 91 -34.70 11.08 -14.28
CA TYR A 91 -35.33 11.86 -15.35
C TYR A 91 -34.46 12.00 -16.61
N SER A 92 -33.26 11.39 -16.65
CA SER A 92 -32.37 11.43 -17.81
C SER A 92 -32.25 10.05 -18.45
N ASP A 93 -32.97 9.85 -19.57
CA ASP A 93 -32.78 8.71 -20.47
C ASP A 93 -31.42 8.84 -21.17
N ASP A 94 -30.58 7.81 -21.02
CA ASP A 94 -29.49 7.39 -21.91
C ASP A 94 -28.35 8.37 -22.30
N ALA A 95 -28.26 9.58 -21.75
CA ALA A 95 -27.08 10.43 -21.95
C ALA A 95 -25.87 9.92 -21.13
N GLU A 96 -24.70 9.78 -21.76
CA GLU A 96 -23.44 9.46 -21.10
C GLU A 96 -23.22 10.35 -19.87
N GLN A 97 -23.42 9.79 -18.69
CA GLN A 97 -23.34 10.51 -17.44
C GLN A 97 -21.90 11.02 -17.24
N PRO A 98 -21.69 12.32 -16.98
CA PRO A 98 -20.36 12.83 -16.71
C PRO A 98 -19.80 12.14 -15.48
N SER A 99 -18.55 11.70 -15.57
CA SER A 99 -17.86 11.11 -14.42
C SER A 99 -17.73 12.16 -13.32
N PRO A 100 -17.78 11.78 -12.03
CA PRO A 100 -17.64 12.72 -10.93
C PRO A 100 -16.39 13.59 -11.11
N ILE A 101 -16.56 14.90 -10.95
CA ILE A 101 -15.46 15.87 -11.06
C ILE A 101 -15.08 16.25 -9.63
N GLY A 102 -13.79 16.26 -9.34
CA GLY A 102 -13.34 16.62 -8.00
C GLY A 102 -11.93 17.15 -7.95
N VAL A 103 -11.61 17.71 -6.79
CA VAL A 103 -10.31 18.29 -6.45
C VAL A 103 -9.89 17.84 -5.05
N VAL A 104 -8.60 17.84 -4.79
CA VAL A 104 -8.03 17.71 -3.45
C VAL A 104 -7.33 19.01 -3.13
N ASN A 105 -7.79 19.70 -2.07
CA ASN A 105 -7.12 20.87 -1.52
C ASN A 105 -6.14 20.39 -0.44
N LEU A 106 -4.93 20.93 -0.43
CA LEU A 106 -3.85 20.51 0.46
C LEU A 106 -3.26 21.72 1.19
N PHE A 107 -2.98 21.53 2.47
CA PHE A 107 -2.42 22.52 3.36
C PHE A 107 -1.27 21.91 4.16
N MET A 108 -0.25 22.72 4.41
CA MET A 108 0.85 22.40 5.33
C MET A 108 0.35 22.29 6.78
N PRO A 109 1.11 21.66 7.69
CA PRO A 109 0.72 21.53 9.11
C PRO A 109 0.46 22.87 9.83
N ASP A 110 1.06 23.96 9.36
CA ASP A 110 0.88 25.31 9.90
C ASP A 110 -0.36 26.04 9.35
N GLY A 111 -1.12 25.39 8.45
CA GLY A 111 -2.27 25.97 7.77
C GLY A 111 -1.96 26.72 6.48
N THR A 112 -0.69 26.79 6.06
CA THR A 112 -0.34 27.42 4.79
C THR A 112 -0.90 26.60 3.61
N PRO A 113 -1.59 27.21 2.63
CA PRO A 113 -2.05 26.51 1.44
C PRO A 113 -0.88 25.95 0.63
N LEU A 114 -0.90 24.64 0.33
CA LEU A 114 0.14 23.97 -0.43
C LEU A 114 -0.23 23.85 -1.92
N GLY A 115 -1.46 23.44 -2.20
CA GLY A 115 -1.92 23.30 -3.58
C GLY A 115 -3.30 22.70 -3.75
N ILE A 116 -3.72 22.60 -5.00
CA ILE A 116 -4.95 21.95 -5.43
C ILE A 116 -4.67 21.00 -6.60
N ILE A 117 -5.18 19.78 -6.49
CA ILE A 117 -4.93 18.71 -7.46
C ILE A 117 -6.27 18.22 -8.00
N ASN A 118 -6.37 17.99 -9.31
CA ASN A 118 -7.52 17.27 -9.84
C ASN A 118 -7.59 15.85 -9.26
N ALA A 119 -8.73 15.49 -8.67
CA ALA A 119 -8.86 14.26 -7.90
C ALA A 119 -9.01 12.99 -8.75
N THR A 120 -9.31 13.11 -10.04
CA THR A 120 -9.72 11.97 -10.90
C THR A 120 -8.65 10.89 -10.94
N THR A 121 -7.47 11.25 -11.43
CA THR A 121 -6.34 10.33 -11.56
C THR A 121 -5.71 10.02 -10.23
N LEU A 122 -5.58 11.02 -9.35
CA LEU A 122 -5.03 10.85 -8.01
C LEU A 122 -5.78 9.78 -7.22
N THR A 123 -7.12 9.81 -7.22
CA THR A 123 -7.97 8.85 -6.48
C THR A 123 -7.76 7.41 -6.99
N ALA A 124 -7.70 7.22 -8.31
CA ALA A 124 -7.49 5.89 -8.87
C ALA A 124 -6.05 5.38 -8.62
N PHE A 125 -5.06 6.26 -8.76
CA PHE A 125 -3.66 5.93 -8.50
C PHE A 125 -3.43 5.57 -7.03
N ARG A 126 -3.86 6.40 -6.08
CA ARG A 126 -3.64 6.15 -4.64
C ARG A 126 -4.34 4.88 -4.15
N THR A 127 -5.50 4.56 -4.71
CA THR A 127 -6.21 3.29 -4.41
C THR A 127 -5.40 2.10 -4.92
N ALA A 128 -4.92 2.17 -6.17
CA ALA A 128 -4.06 1.15 -6.74
C ALA A 128 -2.71 1.03 -6.01
N LEU A 129 -2.17 2.15 -5.51
CA LEU A 129 -0.93 2.21 -4.76
C LEU A 129 -1.05 1.51 -3.40
N ALA A 130 -2.17 1.70 -2.68
CA ALA A 130 -2.44 0.93 -1.45
C ALA A 130 -2.46 -0.58 -1.73
N SER A 131 -3.11 -0.98 -2.82
CA SER A 131 -3.15 -2.37 -3.29
C SER A 131 -1.77 -2.95 -3.61
N THR A 132 -0.79 -2.13 -4.01
CA THR A 132 0.56 -2.63 -4.30
C THR A 132 1.32 -3.04 -3.05
N CYS A 133 0.96 -2.53 -1.87
CA CYS A 133 1.56 -2.96 -0.60
C CYS A 133 1.36 -4.46 -0.34
N LEU A 134 0.22 -5.02 -0.76
CA LEU A 134 -0.06 -6.46 -0.70
C LEU A 134 0.53 -7.20 -1.90
N LEU A 135 0.50 -6.60 -3.09
CA LEU A 135 1.11 -7.18 -4.29
C LEU A 135 2.62 -7.44 -4.10
N ALA A 136 3.32 -6.51 -3.46
CA ALA A 136 4.74 -6.60 -3.16
C ALA A 136 5.09 -7.84 -2.32
N ARG A 137 4.16 -8.31 -1.49
CA ARG A 137 4.33 -9.51 -0.64
C ARG A 137 4.15 -10.82 -1.40
N ARG A 138 3.56 -10.82 -2.60
CA ARG A 138 3.32 -12.05 -3.37
C ARG A 138 4.61 -12.62 -3.93
N ASN A 139 4.78 -13.95 -3.85
CA ASN A 139 5.91 -14.64 -4.47
C ASN A 139 5.76 -14.76 -6.00
N HIS A 140 4.56 -15.10 -6.45
CA HIS A 140 4.30 -15.45 -7.84
C HIS A 140 3.07 -14.71 -8.35
N VAL A 141 3.26 -13.96 -9.43
CA VAL A 141 2.19 -13.22 -10.11
C VAL A 141 2.40 -13.36 -11.62
N LYS A 142 1.61 -14.21 -12.26
CA LYS A 142 1.65 -14.51 -13.70
C LYS A 142 0.36 -14.06 -14.41
N THR A 143 -0.77 -14.18 -13.74
CA THR A 143 -2.09 -13.88 -14.32
C THR A 143 -2.84 -12.89 -13.46
N LEU A 144 -3.22 -11.76 -14.07
CA LEU A 144 -4.15 -10.79 -13.49
C LEU A 144 -5.53 -11.01 -14.10
N THR A 145 -6.58 -11.04 -13.27
CA THR A 145 -7.98 -11.01 -13.73
C THR A 145 -8.64 -9.76 -13.15
N VAL A 146 -9.19 -8.93 -14.02
CA VAL A 146 -9.66 -7.58 -13.69
C VAL A 146 -11.10 -7.42 -14.13
N PHE A 147 -11.99 -7.17 -13.19
CA PHE A 147 -13.36 -6.82 -13.46
C PHE A 147 -13.50 -5.30 -13.56
N GLY A 148 -14.09 -4.84 -14.66
CA GLY A 148 -14.23 -3.43 -14.99
C GLY A 148 -13.13 -2.91 -15.90
N SER A 149 -13.42 -1.78 -16.54
CA SER A 149 -12.53 -1.16 -17.52
C SER A 149 -12.35 0.35 -17.32
N GLY A 150 -12.62 0.83 -16.11
CA GLY A 150 -12.46 2.24 -15.73
C GLY A 150 -11.03 2.58 -15.31
N LEU A 151 -10.86 3.78 -14.76
CA LEU A 151 -9.56 4.28 -14.33
C LEU A 151 -8.96 3.47 -13.16
N GLN A 152 -9.79 2.93 -12.28
CA GLN A 152 -9.35 2.00 -11.23
C GLN A 152 -8.70 0.74 -11.84
N ALA A 153 -9.35 0.11 -12.84
CA ALA A 153 -8.78 -1.04 -13.54
C ALA A 153 -7.45 -0.68 -14.23
N TYR A 154 -7.40 0.50 -14.88
CA TYR A 154 -6.17 0.98 -15.51
C TYR A 154 -5.00 1.06 -14.53
N TRP A 155 -5.15 1.79 -13.42
CA TRP A 155 -4.04 1.98 -12.48
C TRP A 155 -3.65 0.71 -11.75
N HIS A 156 -4.59 -0.15 -11.36
CA HIS A 156 -4.26 -1.44 -10.76
C HIS A 156 -3.42 -2.32 -11.71
N ILE A 157 -3.77 -2.37 -13.00
CA ILE A 157 -2.98 -3.09 -14.01
C ILE A 157 -1.63 -2.40 -14.23
N ARG A 158 -1.61 -1.08 -14.43
CA ARG A 158 -0.40 -0.29 -14.69
C ARG A 158 0.64 -0.49 -13.59
N LEU A 159 0.26 -0.31 -12.32
CA LEU A 159 1.17 -0.45 -11.19
C LEU A 159 1.63 -1.91 -11.00
N ALA A 160 0.75 -2.88 -11.23
CA ALA A 160 1.14 -4.28 -11.20
C ALA A 160 2.19 -4.61 -12.27
N LEU A 161 2.06 -4.05 -13.49
CA LEU A 161 3.03 -4.22 -14.56
C LEU A 161 4.36 -3.49 -14.28
N MET A 162 4.34 -2.30 -13.67
CA MET A 162 5.56 -1.61 -13.25
C MET A 162 6.37 -2.44 -12.26
N MET A 163 5.69 -3.01 -11.26
CA MET A 163 6.37 -3.74 -10.18
C MET A 163 6.71 -5.19 -10.56
N ARG A 164 5.86 -5.84 -11.36
CA ARG A 164 5.90 -7.30 -11.59
C ARG A 164 5.83 -7.68 -13.06
N GLY A 165 6.08 -6.74 -13.98
CA GLY A 165 5.95 -6.95 -15.43
C GLY A 165 6.73 -8.16 -15.95
N ARG A 166 7.94 -8.39 -15.44
CA ARG A 166 8.78 -9.56 -15.77
C ARG A 166 8.09 -10.91 -15.52
N THR A 167 7.24 -11.01 -14.49
CA THR A 167 6.57 -12.26 -14.12
C THR A 167 5.16 -12.37 -14.69
N ILE A 168 4.46 -11.25 -14.86
CA ILE A 168 3.13 -11.21 -15.45
C ILE A 168 3.22 -11.65 -16.92
N LYS A 169 2.31 -12.55 -17.31
CA LYS A 169 2.20 -13.10 -18.67
C LYS A 169 0.84 -12.82 -19.28
N ARG A 170 -0.21 -12.71 -18.45
CA ARG A 170 -1.59 -12.51 -18.91
C ARG A 170 -2.36 -11.53 -18.05
N VAL A 171 -3.13 -10.68 -18.72
CA VAL A 171 -4.10 -9.77 -18.12
C VAL A 171 -5.46 -10.03 -18.77
N HIS A 172 -6.39 -10.54 -17.99
CA HIS A 172 -7.77 -10.76 -18.39
C HIS A 172 -8.62 -9.61 -17.88
N VAL A 173 -9.27 -8.88 -18.78
CA VAL A 173 -10.24 -7.82 -18.46
C VAL A 173 -11.63 -8.37 -18.72
N ILE A 174 -12.49 -8.38 -17.71
CA ILE A 174 -13.87 -8.83 -17.78
C ILE A 174 -14.76 -7.61 -17.62
N ASN A 175 -15.59 -7.31 -18.62
CA ASN A 175 -16.50 -6.17 -18.58
C ASN A 175 -17.95 -6.59 -18.86
N HIS A 176 -18.91 -5.91 -18.24
CA HIS A 176 -20.33 -6.29 -18.34
C HIS A 176 -20.92 -6.07 -19.75
N ARG A 177 -20.34 -5.16 -20.53
CA ARG A 177 -20.76 -4.88 -21.92
C ARG A 177 -19.58 -4.44 -22.77
N TRP A 178 -19.77 -4.45 -24.08
CA TRP A 178 -18.86 -3.75 -24.98
C TRP A 178 -18.96 -2.24 -24.73
N SER A 179 -17.82 -1.54 -24.63
CA SER A 179 -17.79 -0.09 -24.46
C SER A 179 -16.49 0.52 -24.98
N ASP A 180 -16.53 1.80 -25.33
CA ASP A 180 -15.34 2.56 -25.69
C ASP A 180 -14.35 2.66 -24.53
N LYS A 181 -14.83 2.58 -23.28
CA LYS A 181 -13.95 2.47 -22.11
C LYS A 181 -13.16 1.17 -22.12
N ALA A 182 -13.79 0.03 -22.47
CA ALA A 182 -13.12 -1.26 -22.52
C ALA A 182 -12.09 -1.34 -23.64
N THR A 183 -12.43 -0.86 -24.84
CA THR A 183 -11.49 -0.79 -25.95
C THR A 183 -10.40 0.25 -25.70
N GLY A 184 -10.76 1.39 -25.11
CA GLY A 184 -9.85 2.47 -24.72
C GLY A 184 -8.81 2.03 -23.70
N LEU A 185 -9.19 1.23 -22.70
CA LEU A 185 -8.25 0.62 -21.75
C LEU A 185 -7.18 -0.21 -22.48
N LEU A 186 -7.61 -1.12 -23.36
CA LEU A 186 -6.68 -1.96 -24.12
C LEU A 186 -5.81 -1.15 -25.07
N LYS A 187 -6.38 -0.15 -25.75
CA LYS A 187 -5.64 0.79 -26.60
C LYS A 187 -4.60 1.56 -25.82
N ARG A 188 -4.90 2.00 -24.58
CA ARG A 188 -3.95 2.71 -23.72
C ARG A 188 -2.71 1.84 -23.45
N PHE A 189 -2.88 0.58 -23.06
CA PHE A 189 -1.74 -0.35 -22.89
C PHE A 189 -1.03 -0.70 -24.21
N ALA A 190 -1.78 -0.86 -25.30
CA ALA A 190 -1.20 -1.11 -26.62
C ALA A 190 -0.30 0.06 -27.07
N ASN A 191 -0.70 1.29 -26.77
CA ASN A 191 -0.01 2.52 -27.17
C ASN A 191 1.14 2.94 -26.24
N ILE A 192 1.35 2.26 -25.09
CA ILE A 192 2.55 2.50 -24.28
C ILE A 192 3.79 2.16 -25.10
N ASP A 193 4.78 3.04 -25.04
CA ASP A 193 6.05 2.93 -25.77
C ASP A 193 6.70 1.54 -25.58
N PRO A 194 7.08 0.85 -26.67
CA PRO A 194 7.80 -0.43 -26.60
C PRO A 194 9.02 -0.43 -25.67
N GLU A 195 9.77 0.67 -25.57
CA GLU A 195 10.93 0.78 -24.69
C GLU A 195 10.52 0.74 -23.21
N VAL A 196 9.39 1.38 -22.87
CA VAL A 196 8.81 1.31 -21.52
C VAL A 196 8.39 -0.12 -21.20
N LYS A 197 7.71 -0.80 -22.14
CA LYS A 197 7.31 -2.21 -21.98
C LYS A 197 8.49 -3.13 -21.76
N GLN A 198 9.59 -2.90 -22.49
CA GLN A 198 10.81 -3.69 -22.38
C GLN A 198 11.50 -3.46 -21.04
N ARG A 199 11.65 -2.19 -20.64
CA ARG A 199 12.24 -1.79 -19.35
C ARG A 199 11.51 -2.41 -18.17
N GLU A 200 10.18 -2.36 -18.19
CA GLU A 200 9.30 -2.91 -17.15
C GLU A 200 9.09 -4.44 -17.29
N GLY A 201 9.51 -5.02 -18.41
CA GLY A 201 9.60 -6.47 -18.63
C GLY A 201 8.30 -7.16 -19.03
N TRP A 202 7.33 -6.45 -19.59
CA TRP A 202 6.01 -7.00 -19.94
C TRP A 202 5.66 -6.92 -21.43
N SER A 203 6.64 -6.72 -22.32
CA SER A 203 6.44 -6.68 -23.79
C SER A 203 5.66 -7.87 -24.34
N ASP A 204 5.83 -9.07 -23.76
CA ASP A 204 5.16 -10.30 -24.18
C ASP A 204 3.84 -10.59 -23.42
N THR A 205 3.40 -9.67 -22.56
CA THR A 205 2.17 -9.85 -21.78
C THR A 205 0.96 -9.81 -22.70
N LYS A 206 0.11 -10.84 -22.63
CA LYS A 206 -1.11 -10.93 -23.43
C LYS A 206 -2.28 -10.32 -22.68
N PHE A 207 -2.98 -9.41 -23.34
CA PHE A 207 -4.22 -8.83 -22.86
C PHE A 207 -5.41 -9.51 -23.53
N GLY A 208 -6.45 -9.85 -22.75
CA GLY A 208 -7.71 -10.38 -23.27
C GLY A 208 -8.88 -9.60 -22.69
N LEU A 209 -9.90 -9.35 -23.50
CA LEU A 209 -11.19 -8.83 -23.06
C LEU A 209 -12.23 -9.94 -23.12
N LEU A 210 -13.05 -10.06 -22.08
CA LEU A 210 -14.18 -10.98 -22.02
C LEU A 210 -15.44 -10.18 -21.67
N ILE A 211 -16.50 -10.38 -22.45
CA ILE A 211 -17.81 -9.77 -22.21
C ILE A 211 -18.91 -10.85 -22.31
N PRO A 212 -20.11 -10.65 -21.70
CA PRO A 212 -21.20 -11.62 -21.74
C PRO A 212 -21.65 -12.08 -23.13
N ALA A 213 -21.42 -11.25 -24.17
CA ALA A 213 -21.75 -11.59 -25.55
C ALA A 213 -20.86 -12.70 -26.15
N PHE A 214 -19.75 -13.06 -25.50
CA PHE A 214 -18.83 -14.08 -26.02
C PHE A 214 -19.36 -15.49 -25.75
N HIS A 215 -19.14 -16.40 -26.71
CA HIS A 215 -19.51 -17.80 -26.56
C HIS A 215 -18.79 -18.41 -25.34
N GLU A 216 -19.48 -19.29 -24.60
CA GLU A 216 -18.96 -19.90 -23.37
C GLU A 216 -18.53 -18.92 -22.27
N TYR A 217 -19.07 -17.69 -22.24
CA TYR A 217 -18.72 -16.65 -21.24
C TYR A 217 -18.59 -17.19 -19.81
N LYS A 218 -19.60 -17.90 -19.31
CA LYS A 218 -19.59 -18.46 -17.93
C LYS A 218 -18.42 -19.43 -17.69
N ARG A 219 -18.09 -20.25 -18.69
CA ARG A 219 -16.95 -21.18 -18.62
C ARG A 219 -15.63 -20.41 -18.60
N LEU A 220 -15.49 -19.40 -19.45
CA LEU A 220 -14.30 -18.56 -19.55
C LEU A 220 -14.08 -17.70 -18.30
N VAL A 221 -15.13 -17.13 -17.70
CA VAL A 221 -15.05 -16.43 -16.41
C VAL A 221 -14.52 -17.37 -15.34
N LYS A 222 -15.10 -18.58 -15.22
CA LYS A 222 -14.64 -19.60 -14.27
C LYS A 222 -13.18 -19.97 -14.46
N GLU A 223 -12.73 -20.12 -15.70
CA GLU A 223 -11.33 -20.41 -16.04
C GLU A 223 -10.40 -19.25 -15.65
N GLN A 224 -10.71 -18.03 -16.07
CA GLN A 224 -9.90 -16.83 -15.80
C GLN A 224 -9.84 -16.47 -14.31
N VAL A 225 -10.93 -16.66 -13.57
CA VAL A 225 -10.96 -16.45 -12.10
C VAL A 225 -10.15 -17.52 -11.37
N ARG A 226 -10.25 -18.80 -11.79
CA ARG A 226 -9.43 -19.88 -11.19
C ARG A 226 -7.96 -19.72 -11.51
N GLU A 227 -7.63 -19.21 -12.67
CA GLU A 227 -6.24 -19.06 -13.07
C GLU A 227 -5.53 -17.86 -12.44
N ALA A 228 -6.27 -16.82 -12.07
CA ALA A 228 -5.75 -15.60 -11.48
C ALA A 228 -4.78 -15.86 -10.31
N ASP A 229 -3.67 -15.13 -10.28
CA ASP A 229 -2.85 -14.93 -9.07
C ASP A 229 -3.38 -13.72 -8.28
N VAL A 230 -3.85 -12.71 -9.01
CA VAL A 230 -4.44 -11.49 -8.47
C VAL A 230 -5.75 -11.22 -9.18
N ILE A 231 -6.80 -10.93 -8.41
CA ILE A 231 -8.11 -10.51 -8.91
C ILE A 231 -8.33 -9.06 -8.47
N TYR A 232 -8.54 -8.17 -9.43
CA TYR A 232 -8.93 -6.78 -9.17
C TYR A 232 -10.42 -6.60 -9.52
N CYS A 233 -11.22 -6.22 -8.55
CA CYS A 233 -12.62 -5.87 -8.69
C CYS A 233 -12.73 -4.35 -8.66
N CYS A 234 -12.99 -3.76 -9.83
CA CYS A 234 -12.95 -2.32 -10.07
C CYS A 234 -14.27 -1.82 -10.69
N THR A 235 -15.39 -2.27 -10.15
CA THR A 235 -16.75 -2.02 -10.64
C THR A 235 -17.66 -1.50 -9.55
N THR A 236 -18.58 -0.60 -9.90
CA THR A 236 -19.69 -0.20 -9.02
C THR A 236 -20.84 -1.20 -9.16
N SER A 237 -20.57 -2.49 -9.01
CA SER A 237 -21.60 -3.53 -9.18
C SER A 237 -22.53 -3.60 -7.97
N GLN A 238 -23.81 -3.88 -8.21
CA GLN A 238 -24.79 -4.20 -7.15
C GLN A 238 -24.89 -5.72 -6.89
N ASN A 239 -24.27 -6.52 -7.75
CA ASN A 239 -24.29 -7.98 -7.70
C ASN A 239 -22.89 -8.55 -7.79
N ASP A 240 -22.70 -9.72 -7.18
CA ASP A 240 -21.44 -10.45 -7.19
C ASP A 240 -20.90 -10.62 -8.62
N LEU A 241 -19.60 -10.36 -8.80
CA LEU A 241 -18.97 -10.37 -10.12
C LEU A 241 -18.77 -11.77 -10.69
N PHE A 242 -18.78 -12.78 -9.83
CA PHE A 242 -18.66 -14.18 -10.18
C PHE A 242 -19.27 -15.06 -9.08
N ASP A 243 -19.63 -16.29 -9.45
CA ASP A 243 -20.14 -17.29 -8.51
C ASP A 243 -19.05 -17.72 -7.52
N GLY A 244 -19.31 -17.59 -6.22
CA GLY A 244 -18.35 -17.91 -5.17
C GLY A 244 -17.84 -19.34 -5.17
N SER A 245 -18.65 -20.30 -5.65
CA SER A 245 -18.25 -21.71 -5.79
C SER A 245 -17.01 -21.91 -6.66
N ILE A 246 -16.70 -20.96 -7.55
CA ILE A 246 -15.51 -20.96 -8.39
C ILE A 246 -14.23 -20.99 -7.53
N LEU A 247 -14.23 -20.24 -6.41
CA LEU A 247 -13.09 -20.10 -5.50
C LEU A 247 -13.25 -20.88 -4.19
N THR A 248 -14.48 -21.12 -3.72
CA THR A 248 -14.74 -21.88 -2.47
C THR A 248 -14.72 -23.40 -2.67
N SER A 249 -14.87 -23.90 -3.91
CA SER A 249 -14.70 -25.32 -4.24
C SER A 249 -13.30 -25.86 -3.95
N HIS A 250 -13.17 -27.18 -3.79
CA HIS A 250 -11.89 -27.86 -3.56
C HIS A 250 -10.83 -27.48 -4.60
N GLU A 251 -11.19 -27.40 -5.89
CA GLU A 251 -10.28 -26.96 -6.96
C GLU A 251 -9.92 -25.48 -6.84
N GLY A 252 -10.89 -24.62 -6.52
CA GLY A 252 -10.69 -23.19 -6.33
C GLY A 252 -9.68 -22.88 -5.23
N ARG A 253 -9.76 -23.63 -4.13
CA ARG A 253 -8.91 -23.49 -2.93
C ARG A 253 -7.48 -24.02 -3.09
N ARG A 254 -7.11 -24.66 -4.22
CA ARG A 254 -5.74 -25.18 -4.41
C ARG A 254 -4.68 -24.09 -4.57
N LYS A 255 -5.10 -22.84 -4.80
CA LYS A 255 -4.22 -21.70 -5.07
C LYS A 255 -4.63 -20.53 -4.18
N GLY A 256 -3.71 -19.98 -3.40
CA GLY A 256 -3.94 -18.71 -2.72
C GLY A 256 -3.88 -17.55 -3.70
N ARG A 257 -4.77 -16.57 -3.53
CA ARG A 257 -4.90 -15.42 -4.43
C ARG A 257 -4.96 -14.12 -3.64
N LEU A 258 -4.45 -13.05 -4.23
CA LEU A 258 -4.75 -11.71 -3.76
C LEU A 258 -6.00 -11.21 -4.47
N ILE A 259 -7.06 -10.91 -3.74
CA ILE A 259 -8.35 -10.45 -4.26
C ILE A 259 -8.56 -9.06 -3.72
N ILE A 260 -8.71 -8.07 -4.60
CA ILE A 260 -8.75 -6.66 -4.25
C ILE A 260 -10.07 -6.09 -4.75
N ALA A 261 -10.94 -5.68 -3.84
CA ALA A 261 -12.23 -5.08 -4.13
C ALA A 261 -12.25 -3.61 -3.72
N VAL A 262 -12.45 -2.73 -4.71
CA VAL A 262 -12.33 -1.27 -4.54
C VAL A 262 -13.50 -0.49 -5.14
N GLY A 263 -14.41 -1.17 -5.86
CA GLY A 263 -15.47 -0.53 -6.61
C GLY A 263 -16.81 -0.39 -5.86
N SER A 264 -17.13 -1.29 -4.94
CA SER A 264 -18.32 -1.19 -4.08
C SER A 264 -18.07 -0.28 -2.87
N LEU A 265 -18.68 0.92 -2.87
CA LEU A 265 -18.45 1.99 -1.89
C LEU A 265 -19.71 2.41 -1.12
N THR A 266 -20.81 1.67 -1.27
CA THR A 266 -22.04 1.88 -0.48
C THR A 266 -22.63 0.54 -0.04
N PRO A 267 -23.48 0.51 1.01
CA PRO A 267 -24.04 -0.73 1.54
C PRO A 267 -24.78 -1.62 0.53
N ASP A 268 -25.35 -1.02 -0.52
CA ASP A 268 -26.11 -1.75 -1.55
C ASP A 268 -25.24 -2.31 -2.68
N HIS A 269 -23.96 -1.92 -2.74
CA HIS A 269 -23.05 -2.39 -3.79
C HIS A 269 -22.21 -3.56 -3.29
N ARG A 270 -22.03 -4.55 -4.16
CA ARG A 270 -21.28 -5.78 -3.88
C ARG A 270 -20.51 -6.22 -5.11
N GLU A 271 -19.24 -6.53 -4.91
CA GLU A 271 -18.37 -7.09 -5.94
C GLU A 271 -18.01 -8.55 -5.67
N LEU A 272 -17.90 -8.91 -4.39
CA LEU A 272 -17.46 -10.22 -3.94
C LEU A 272 -18.61 -11.04 -3.35
N PRO A 273 -18.67 -12.35 -3.64
CA PRO A 273 -19.70 -13.23 -3.10
C PRO A 273 -19.48 -13.52 -1.62
N GLU A 274 -20.58 -13.69 -0.88
CA GLU A 274 -20.59 -13.81 0.58
C GLU A 274 -19.80 -15.03 1.09
N ASP A 275 -19.89 -16.17 0.40
CA ASP A 275 -19.19 -17.41 0.75
C ASP A 275 -17.66 -17.27 0.65
N LEU A 276 -17.16 -16.44 -0.27
CA LEU A 276 -15.75 -16.09 -0.36
C LEU A 276 -15.31 -15.22 0.83
N ILE A 277 -16.14 -14.26 1.24
CA ILE A 277 -15.87 -13.42 2.41
C ILE A 277 -15.83 -14.27 3.68
N HIS A 278 -16.82 -15.16 3.87
CA HIS A 278 -16.82 -16.12 4.98
C HIS A 278 -15.60 -17.03 4.97
N LEU A 279 -15.17 -17.52 3.80
CA LEU A 279 -13.95 -18.31 3.69
C LEU A 279 -12.71 -17.52 4.11
N ALA A 280 -12.62 -16.25 3.72
CA ALA A 280 -11.52 -15.37 4.09
C ALA A 280 -11.55 -14.97 5.58
N ALA A 281 -12.73 -14.95 6.21
CA ALA A 281 -12.90 -14.61 7.62
C ALA A 281 -12.66 -15.79 8.58
N LYS A 282 -12.63 -17.03 8.07
CA LYS A 282 -12.36 -18.21 8.91
C LYS A 282 -10.95 -18.14 9.46
N ARG A 283 -10.84 -18.15 10.78
CA ARG A 283 -9.57 -18.34 11.49
C ARG A 283 -9.28 -19.84 11.55
N ASP A 284 -8.02 -20.19 11.36
CA ASP A 284 -7.55 -21.58 11.38
C ASP A 284 -7.67 -22.11 12.83
N ASP A 285 -8.76 -22.82 13.14
CA ASP A 285 -9.08 -23.20 14.52
C ASP A 285 -8.21 -24.36 15.07
N LYS A 286 -7.34 -24.99 14.26
CA LYS A 286 -6.50 -26.11 14.74
C LYS A 286 -5.14 -26.22 14.01
N PRO A 287 -4.05 -26.52 14.74
CA PRO A 287 -2.75 -26.83 14.15
C PRO A 287 -2.72 -28.30 13.67
N HIS A 288 -3.61 -28.69 12.75
CA HIS A 288 -3.48 -29.98 12.09
C HIS A 288 -2.62 -29.80 10.84
N ARG A 289 -1.32 -30.08 10.99
CA ARG A 289 -0.38 -30.30 9.88
C ARG A 289 -0.86 -31.48 9.02
N HIS A 290 -1.75 -31.22 8.07
CA HIS A 290 -1.95 -32.13 6.96
C HIS A 290 -0.87 -31.84 5.91
N PHE A 291 0.04 -32.80 5.74
CA PHE A 291 1.08 -32.84 4.70
C PHE A 291 0.47 -33.04 3.31
N HIS A 292 -0.46 -32.18 2.90
CA HIS A 292 -0.94 -32.13 1.52
C HIS A 292 -0.77 -30.71 0.98
N LYS A 293 -0.37 -30.66 -0.30
CA LYS A 293 0.07 -29.49 -1.08
C LYS A 293 -1.10 -28.53 -1.40
N HIS A 294 -1.85 -28.12 -0.38
CA HIS A 294 -2.99 -27.21 -0.46
C HIS A 294 -2.63 -25.84 0.13
N ALA A 295 -3.32 -24.79 -0.30
CA ALA A 295 -3.31 -23.54 0.44
C ALA A 295 -3.89 -23.81 1.84
N ILE A 296 -3.28 -23.23 2.86
CA ILE A 296 -3.70 -23.38 4.26
C ILE A 296 -5.17 -22.95 4.38
N GLU A 297 -5.98 -23.60 5.22
CA GLU A 297 -7.39 -23.24 5.44
C GLU A 297 -7.49 -21.98 6.32
N GLY A 298 -8.51 -21.15 6.06
CA GLY A 298 -8.63 -19.80 6.63
C GLY A 298 -8.16 -18.72 5.66
N GLY A 299 -8.23 -17.44 6.05
CA GLY A 299 -7.81 -16.32 5.23
C GLY A 299 -7.58 -15.05 6.05
N VAL A 300 -7.33 -13.94 5.38
CA VAL A 300 -7.31 -12.62 6.01
C VAL A 300 -8.12 -11.64 5.18
N ILE A 301 -9.01 -10.91 5.84
CA ILE A 301 -9.69 -9.75 5.29
C ILE A 301 -8.87 -8.53 5.70
N VAL A 302 -8.18 -7.95 4.74
CA VAL A 302 -7.43 -6.71 4.89
C VAL A 302 -8.33 -5.56 4.51
N VAL A 303 -8.27 -4.46 5.26
CA VAL A 303 -9.06 -3.25 4.99
C VAL A 303 -8.19 -2.01 5.03
N ASP A 304 -8.63 -0.92 4.41
CA ASP A 304 -7.97 0.38 4.57
C ASP A 304 -8.25 1.00 5.94
N ASN A 305 -9.51 0.97 6.38
CA ASN A 305 -9.95 1.37 7.71
C ASN A 305 -11.19 0.55 8.10
N ILE A 306 -11.14 -0.08 9.29
CA ILE A 306 -12.23 -0.95 9.78
C ILE A 306 -13.55 -0.18 9.90
N ARG A 307 -13.54 1.05 10.42
CA ARG A 307 -14.76 1.85 10.64
C ARG A 307 -15.46 2.17 9.33
N GLY A 308 -14.70 2.57 8.30
CA GLY A 308 -15.24 2.89 6.98
C GLY A 308 -15.85 1.65 6.31
N VAL A 309 -15.13 0.52 6.34
CA VAL A 309 -15.59 -0.72 5.73
C VAL A 309 -16.88 -1.24 6.38
N LEU A 310 -17.00 -1.19 7.71
CA LEU A 310 -18.22 -1.59 8.41
C LEU A 310 -19.44 -0.71 8.07
N LYS A 311 -19.21 0.54 7.64
CA LYS A 311 -20.26 1.48 7.26
C LYS A 311 -20.66 1.34 5.80
N ASP A 312 -19.70 1.09 4.90
CA ASP A 312 -19.88 1.33 3.46
C ASP A 312 -19.68 0.09 2.58
N ALA A 313 -19.00 -0.95 3.06
CA ALA A 313 -18.72 -2.13 2.23
C ALA A 313 -19.89 -3.12 2.27
N GLY A 314 -20.78 -3.05 1.28
CA GLY A 314 -21.96 -3.91 1.19
C GLY A 314 -21.67 -5.41 1.28
N GLU A 315 -20.56 -5.89 0.73
CA GLU A 315 -20.15 -7.30 0.84
C GLU A 315 -19.73 -7.74 2.25
N ILE A 316 -19.14 -6.85 3.04
CA ILE A 316 -18.75 -7.11 4.45
C ILE A 316 -20.00 -7.05 5.35
N ILE A 317 -20.87 -6.06 5.10
CA ILE A 317 -22.14 -5.89 5.81
C ILE A 317 -23.05 -7.10 5.56
N ALA A 318 -23.21 -7.52 4.29
CA ALA A 318 -24.03 -8.66 3.92
C ALA A 318 -23.52 -9.98 4.54
N ALA A 319 -22.19 -10.16 4.58
CA ALA A 319 -21.56 -11.32 5.21
C ALA A 319 -21.51 -11.26 6.75
N ASN A 320 -22.01 -10.18 7.38
CA ASN A 320 -22.01 -10.00 8.83
C ASN A 320 -20.63 -10.20 9.48
N ILE A 321 -19.58 -9.66 8.85
CA ILE A 321 -18.20 -9.76 9.35
C ILE A 321 -17.95 -8.69 10.41
N GLY A 322 -17.50 -9.12 11.59
CA GLY A 322 -17.17 -8.22 12.70
C GLY A 322 -15.78 -7.59 12.59
N PRO A 323 -15.50 -6.50 13.34
CA PRO A 323 -14.21 -5.80 13.32
C PRO A 323 -13.02 -6.72 13.63
N HIS A 324 -13.20 -7.66 14.56
CA HIS A 324 -12.14 -8.60 14.97
C HIS A 324 -11.75 -9.59 13.85
N GLN A 325 -12.52 -9.72 12.78
CA GLN A 325 -12.23 -10.66 11.68
C GLN A 325 -11.46 -9.98 10.54
N MET A 326 -11.09 -8.72 10.70
CA MET A 326 -10.38 -7.92 9.72
C MET A 326 -9.07 -7.39 10.32
N VAL A 327 -8.15 -6.98 9.46
CA VAL A 327 -6.88 -6.35 9.84
C VAL A 327 -6.67 -5.13 8.96
N GLU A 328 -6.24 -4.01 9.52
CA GLU A 328 -5.94 -2.84 8.70
C GLU A 328 -4.65 -3.03 7.91
N LEU A 329 -4.61 -2.48 6.69
CA LEU A 329 -3.46 -2.55 5.82
C LEU A 329 -2.21 -1.98 6.52
N GLY A 330 -2.37 -0.89 7.28
CA GLY A 330 -1.31 -0.24 8.05
C GLY A 330 -0.60 -1.17 9.05
N GLU A 331 -1.33 -2.11 9.65
CA GLU A 331 -0.75 -3.10 10.57
C GLU A 331 0.16 -4.10 9.84
N LEU A 332 -0.08 -4.33 8.54
CA LEU A 332 0.61 -5.36 7.75
C LEU A 332 1.81 -4.84 6.98
N VAL A 333 1.80 -3.56 6.58
CA VAL A 333 2.79 -3.04 5.62
C VAL A 333 4.21 -2.97 6.18
N MET A 334 4.40 -2.90 7.50
CA MET A 334 5.72 -2.80 8.15
C MET A 334 6.21 -4.07 8.89
N LEU A 335 5.46 -5.18 8.83
CA LEU A 335 5.81 -6.43 9.53
C LEU A 335 7.27 -6.88 9.33
N HIS A 336 7.83 -6.71 8.13
CA HIS A 336 9.19 -7.14 7.83
C HIS A 336 10.28 -6.14 8.26
N ARG A 337 9.94 -4.86 8.48
CA ARG A 337 10.88 -3.83 8.94
C ARG A 337 11.13 -4.01 10.44
N LEU A 338 10.07 -4.24 11.21
CA LEU A 338 10.15 -4.52 12.65
C LEU A 338 10.96 -5.79 12.95
N ALA A 339 10.77 -6.86 12.17
CA ALA A 339 11.54 -8.11 12.33
C ALA A 339 13.05 -7.94 12.05
N ILE A 340 13.43 -7.05 11.12
CA ILE A 340 14.84 -6.75 10.80
C ILE A 340 15.44 -5.81 11.85
N GLU A 341 14.74 -4.75 12.25
CA GLU A 341 15.20 -3.80 13.27
C GLU A 341 15.35 -4.46 14.65
N GLU A 342 14.46 -5.38 15.02
CA GLU A 342 14.64 -6.22 16.23
C GLU A 342 15.84 -7.17 16.15
N SER A 343 16.25 -7.56 14.94
CA SER A 343 17.39 -8.45 14.72
C SER A 343 18.73 -7.70 14.73
N ASP A 344 18.77 -6.47 14.20
CA ASP A 344 19.95 -5.60 14.18
C ASP A 344 20.17 -4.84 15.51
N GLY A 345 19.11 -4.67 16.31
CA GLY A 345 19.16 -4.09 17.66
C GLY A 345 19.93 -4.91 18.71
N PHE A 346 20.35 -6.14 18.38
CA PHE A 346 21.20 -6.97 19.25
C PHE A 346 22.72 -6.73 19.06
N THR A 347 23.11 -5.78 18.20
CA THR A 347 24.53 -5.48 17.89
C THR A 347 24.94 -4.02 18.09
N SER A 348 24.14 -3.19 18.78
CA SER A 348 24.59 -1.85 19.19
C SER A 348 24.77 -1.78 20.70
N SER A 349 26.02 -1.93 21.12
CA SER A 349 26.48 -1.68 22.48
C SER A 349 26.36 -0.20 22.85
N GLN A 350 25.67 0.04 23.97
CA GLN A 350 25.83 1.12 24.94
C GLN A 350 26.83 2.25 24.58
N THR A 351 26.31 3.45 24.31
CA THR A 351 26.84 4.68 24.91
C THR A 351 25.67 5.60 25.26
N SER A 352 25.37 5.62 26.54
CA SER A 352 24.57 6.62 27.24
C SER A 352 25.18 8.01 27.11
N LEU A 353 24.37 9.00 26.69
CA LEU A 353 24.58 10.41 27.01
C LEU A 353 23.24 11.03 27.41
N THR A 354 23.04 11.08 28.72
CA THR A 354 22.18 12.04 29.40
C THR A 354 22.91 13.38 29.47
N SER A 355 22.29 14.47 29.05
CA SER A 355 22.54 15.77 29.70
C SER A 355 21.38 16.71 29.44
N ASP A 356 20.63 16.94 30.52
CA ASP A 356 19.63 17.96 30.70
C ASP A 356 20.15 19.35 30.34
N MET A 357 19.27 20.13 29.74
CA MET A 357 19.45 21.53 29.43
C MET A 357 18.50 22.33 30.33
N ASP A 358 19.00 22.86 31.45
CA ASP A 358 18.64 24.19 31.95
C ASP A 358 19.46 24.55 33.21
N LYS A 359 20.19 25.67 33.15
CA LYS A 359 19.95 26.89 33.96
C LYS A 359 21.10 27.90 33.83
N MET A 360 20.72 29.14 33.54
CA MET A 360 21.52 30.37 33.56
C MET A 360 22.28 30.59 34.88
N ASP A 361 23.51 31.13 34.85
CA ASP A 361 23.80 32.56 35.09
C ASP A 361 25.31 32.88 35.34
N VAL A 362 25.75 34.00 34.74
CA VAL A 362 26.59 35.07 35.32
C VAL A 362 28.11 34.86 35.60
N HIS A 363 28.89 35.55 34.75
CA HIS A 363 30.14 36.32 35.01
C HIS A 363 31.51 35.62 35.21
N GLY A 364 32.45 36.00 34.32
CA GLY A 364 33.67 36.71 34.78
C GLY A 364 35.04 36.05 34.58
N ARG A 365 35.76 36.55 33.56
CA ARG A 365 37.22 36.85 33.51
C ARG A 365 38.28 35.75 33.70
N SER A 366 39.05 35.55 32.61
CA SER A 366 40.51 35.71 32.45
C SER A 366 41.55 34.94 33.31
N SER A 367 42.51 34.36 32.55
CA SER A 367 43.99 34.38 32.72
C SER A 367 44.74 33.22 33.40
N MET A 368 45.53 32.54 32.54
CA MET A 368 46.98 32.18 32.61
C MET A 368 47.68 31.69 33.89
N SER A 369 48.71 30.86 33.59
CA SER A 369 50.00 30.65 34.31
C SER A 369 49.96 29.57 35.41
N THR A 370 50.99 28.77 35.75
CA THR A 370 52.39 28.62 35.28
C THR A 370 53.04 27.47 36.11
N VAL A 371 53.81 26.61 35.45
CA VAL A 371 55.17 26.10 35.80
C VAL A 371 55.45 25.31 37.09
N TYR A 372 56.15 24.18 36.90
CA TYR A 372 57.45 23.72 37.47
C TYR A 372 57.41 22.19 37.55
N GLY A 373 58.39 21.39 37.11
CA GLY A 373 59.74 21.66 36.64
C GLY A 373 60.69 20.60 37.23
N SER A 374 61.56 20.05 36.36
CA SER A 374 62.81 19.32 36.67
C SER A 374 62.68 17.87 37.21
N GLY A 375 63.44 16.87 36.75
CA GLY A 375 64.54 16.86 35.78
C GLY A 375 65.48 15.68 36.03
N SER A 376 66.01 15.10 34.93
CA SER A 376 67.25 14.30 34.81
C SER A 376 67.25 12.90 35.48
N ASN A 377 67.85 11.82 34.96
CA ASN A 377 68.99 11.67 34.05
C ASN A 377 69.01 10.26 33.40
N THR A 378 69.43 10.21 32.12
CA THR A 378 70.40 9.27 31.44
C THR A 378 70.59 7.84 31.98
N SER A 379 70.82 6.74 31.25
CA SER A 379 71.23 6.38 29.87
C SER A 379 71.32 4.82 29.89
N GLU A 380 71.06 4.02 28.84
CA GLU A 380 72.00 3.50 27.82
C GLU A 380 71.30 2.31 27.10
N THR A 381 71.67 2.10 25.84
CA THR A 381 71.29 1.03 24.88
C THR A 381 72.12 -0.25 25.09
N PRO A 382 72.19 -1.23 24.14
CA PRO A 382 71.16 -2.12 23.57
C PRO A 382 71.61 -3.62 23.66
N THR A 383 70.83 -4.60 23.18
CA THR A 383 71.32 -5.83 22.49
C THR A 383 70.21 -6.83 22.13
N SER A 384 70.19 -7.26 20.86
CA SER A 384 69.70 -8.57 20.35
C SER A 384 70.91 -9.56 20.32
N PRO A 385 70.89 -10.85 19.87
CA PRO A 385 69.94 -11.55 18.97
C PRO A 385 69.79 -13.11 19.16
N THR A 386 69.26 -13.79 18.13
CA THR A 386 69.29 -15.25 17.78
C THR A 386 68.21 -16.16 18.42
N GLY A 387 67.66 -17.22 17.81
CA GLY A 387 67.69 -17.83 16.46
C GLY A 387 66.45 -18.78 16.32
N SER A 388 65.79 -18.85 15.17
CA SER A 388 65.87 -19.88 14.11
C SER A 388 65.02 -21.17 14.28
N VAL A 389 64.34 -21.54 13.18
CA VAL A 389 63.87 -22.86 12.65
C VAL A 389 62.50 -23.48 13.03
N ASP A 390 61.62 -23.51 12.01
CA ASP A 390 60.64 -24.50 11.51
C ASP A 390 59.77 -25.42 12.40
N SER A 391 58.45 -25.46 12.10
CA SER A 391 57.77 -26.55 11.35
C SER A 391 56.26 -26.69 11.69
N GLU A 392 55.48 -27.04 10.66
CA GLU A 392 54.01 -27.21 10.67
C GLU A 392 53.50 -28.38 11.54
N GLY A 393 52.27 -28.26 12.08
CA GLY A 393 51.57 -29.41 12.65
C GLY A 393 50.24 -29.14 13.38
N ARG A 394 49.13 -29.16 12.62
CA ARG A 394 47.77 -29.64 12.96
C ARG A 394 47.10 -29.33 14.32
N ARG A 395 45.92 -28.68 14.19
CA ARG A 395 44.61 -28.94 14.83
C ARG A 395 44.54 -29.13 16.35
N SER A 396 43.93 -28.15 17.01
CA SER A 396 43.13 -28.36 18.22
C SER A 396 41.85 -27.52 18.14
N SER A 397 40.72 -28.20 18.27
CA SER A 397 39.36 -27.68 18.29
C SER A 397 39.06 -26.93 19.59
N SER A 398 38.74 -25.64 19.49
CA SER A 398 38.22 -24.86 20.61
C SER A 398 36.70 -24.76 20.50
N PHE A 399 36.00 -25.51 21.36
CA PHE A 399 34.57 -25.40 21.59
C PHE A 399 34.24 -24.03 22.20
N PHE A 400 33.70 -23.11 21.40
CA PHE A 400 33.05 -21.91 21.93
C PHE A 400 31.56 -22.21 22.13
N HIS A 401 31.19 -22.48 23.39
CA HIS A 401 29.80 -22.42 23.83
C HIS A 401 29.32 -20.96 23.75
N SER A 402 28.67 -20.60 22.64
CA SER A 402 27.82 -19.41 22.58
C SER A 402 26.65 -19.61 23.53
N ARG A 403 26.60 -18.84 24.60
CA ARG A 403 25.43 -18.70 25.48
C ARG A 403 24.30 -18.15 24.64
N LYS A 404 23.37 -19.01 24.22
CA LYS A 404 22.07 -18.61 23.67
C LYS A 404 21.41 -17.68 24.68
N SER A 405 21.21 -16.42 24.33
CA SER A 405 20.32 -15.53 25.06
C SER A 405 18.93 -16.18 25.03
N SER A 406 18.36 -16.39 26.22
CA SER A 406 17.02 -16.94 26.35
C SER A 406 16.02 -15.84 25.99
N SER A 407 15.62 -15.76 24.72
CA SER A 407 14.44 -14.95 24.37
C SER A 407 13.23 -15.49 25.11
N SER A 408 12.38 -14.59 25.62
CA SER A 408 11.22 -14.96 26.42
C SER A 408 10.26 -15.82 25.60
N SER A 409 9.44 -16.65 26.26
CA SER A 409 8.46 -17.50 25.56
C SER A 409 7.50 -16.68 24.71
N LEU A 410 7.15 -15.47 25.17
CA LEU A 410 6.25 -14.54 24.50
C LEU A 410 6.86 -13.97 23.21
N ASP A 411 8.14 -13.60 23.22
CA ASP A 411 8.82 -13.10 22.01
C ASP A 411 8.94 -14.17 20.93
N LYS A 412 9.13 -15.45 21.33
CA LYS A 412 9.17 -16.57 20.39
C LYS A 412 7.82 -16.86 19.77
N GLU A 413 6.73 -16.70 20.52
CA GLU A 413 5.37 -16.89 20.00
C GLU A 413 4.97 -15.75 19.07
N LYS A 414 5.28 -14.50 19.43
CA LYS A 414 5.03 -13.32 18.59
C LYS A 414 5.74 -13.43 17.23
N ARG A 415 7.04 -13.74 17.22
CA ARG A 415 7.82 -13.93 15.99
C ARG A 415 7.28 -15.06 15.10
N LYS A 416 6.88 -16.19 15.70
CA LYS A 416 6.25 -17.29 14.94
C LYS A 416 4.92 -16.88 14.31
N SER A 417 4.13 -16.07 15.01
CA SER A 417 2.88 -15.55 14.48
C SER A 417 3.11 -14.60 13.31
N GLU A 418 4.10 -13.71 13.41
CA GLU A 418 4.49 -12.79 12.34
C GLU A 418 5.06 -13.52 11.11
N ASP A 419 5.89 -14.53 11.31
CA ASP A 419 6.41 -15.40 10.24
C ASP A 419 5.28 -16.13 9.51
N HIS A 420 4.31 -16.65 10.26
CA HIS A 420 3.13 -17.31 9.70
C HIS A 420 2.29 -16.32 8.86
N LEU A 421 2.06 -15.11 9.36
CA LEU A 421 1.33 -14.07 8.65
C LEU A 421 2.07 -13.62 7.37
N CYS A 422 3.39 -13.45 7.42
CA CYS A 422 4.20 -13.14 6.25
C CYS A 422 4.12 -14.24 5.18
N GLN A 423 4.23 -15.50 5.60
CA GLN A 423 4.05 -16.64 4.70
C GLN A 423 2.64 -16.67 4.10
N TRP A 424 1.63 -16.30 4.90
CA TRP A 424 0.25 -16.24 4.45
C TRP A 424 0.02 -15.15 3.39
N LEU A 425 0.44 -13.91 3.66
CA LEU A 425 0.31 -12.80 2.70
C LEU A 425 0.94 -13.16 1.35
N ARG A 426 2.02 -13.93 1.41
CA ARG A 426 2.81 -14.36 0.26
C ARG A 426 2.17 -15.46 -0.58
N ASP A 427 1.60 -16.48 0.06
CA ASP A 427 1.15 -17.71 -0.62
C ASP A 427 -0.36 -18.01 -0.45
N GLY A 428 -1.00 -17.53 0.61
CA GLY A 428 -2.40 -17.75 0.97
C GLY A 428 -3.40 -16.88 0.20
N THR A 429 -4.68 -17.01 0.53
CA THR A 429 -5.75 -16.13 0.03
C THR A 429 -5.87 -14.90 0.92
N VAL A 430 -5.83 -13.73 0.30
CA VAL A 430 -5.95 -12.42 0.95
C VAL A 430 -7.04 -11.67 0.23
N VAL A 431 -8.07 -11.24 0.96
CA VAL A 431 -9.12 -10.34 0.45
C VAL A 431 -8.83 -8.95 0.97
N TYR A 432 -8.54 -8.00 0.10
CA TYR A 432 -8.39 -6.60 0.45
C TYR A 432 -9.64 -5.84 0.03
N LYS A 433 -10.35 -5.28 1.01
CA LYS A 433 -11.50 -4.42 0.79
C LYS A 433 -11.13 -2.98 1.09
N SER A 434 -11.15 -2.12 0.07
CA SER A 434 -10.98 -0.67 0.22
C SER A 434 -12.30 0.06 -0.01
N VAL A 435 -12.60 1.02 0.88
CA VAL A 435 -13.67 2.01 0.71
C VAL A 435 -13.13 3.44 0.51
N GLY A 436 -11.81 3.60 0.63
CA GLY A 436 -11.11 4.87 0.55
C GLY A 436 -10.98 5.52 1.92
N LEU A 437 -9.77 6.02 2.20
CA LEU A 437 -9.42 6.77 3.39
C LEU A 437 -8.90 8.14 2.95
N GLY A 438 -9.36 9.23 3.58
CA GLY A 438 -8.98 10.59 3.21
C GLY A 438 -7.46 10.81 3.32
N LEU A 439 -6.85 10.17 4.33
CA LEU A 439 -5.40 10.09 4.52
C LEU A 439 -4.65 9.72 3.24
N MET A 440 -5.17 8.78 2.44
CA MET A 440 -4.48 8.34 1.22
C MET A 440 -4.45 9.45 0.15
N ASP A 441 -5.52 10.25 0.04
CA ASP A 441 -5.57 11.37 -0.89
C ASP A 441 -4.64 12.50 -0.43
N LEU A 442 -4.59 12.77 0.89
CA LEU A 442 -3.69 13.74 1.53
C LEU A 442 -2.22 13.38 1.32
N VAL A 443 -1.81 12.18 1.74
CA VAL A 443 -0.40 11.74 1.73
C VAL A 443 0.14 11.67 0.31
N VAL A 444 -0.58 11.01 -0.60
CA VAL A 444 -0.13 10.87 -1.99
C VAL A 444 -0.21 12.20 -2.72
N GLY A 445 -1.21 13.04 -2.42
CA GLY A 445 -1.34 14.38 -3.00
C GLY A 445 -0.19 15.31 -2.60
N THR A 446 0.15 15.36 -1.31
CA THR A 446 1.27 16.16 -0.79
C THR A 446 2.59 15.74 -1.43
N HIS A 447 2.86 14.43 -1.49
CA HIS A 447 4.07 13.92 -2.14
C HIS A 447 4.09 14.23 -3.65
N LEU A 448 2.94 14.12 -4.33
CA LEU A 448 2.82 14.47 -5.74
C LEU A 448 3.13 15.95 -6.02
N ILE A 449 2.78 16.88 -5.13
CA ILE A 449 3.18 18.29 -5.28
C ILE A 449 4.70 18.44 -5.21
N GLY A 450 5.37 17.70 -4.32
CA GLY A 450 6.83 17.67 -4.24
C GLY A 450 7.45 17.22 -5.57
N VAL A 451 7.01 16.06 -6.08
CA VAL A 451 7.48 15.51 -7.36
C VAL A 451 7.17 16.45 -8.54
N ALA A 452 5.99 17.06 -8.56
CA ALA A 452 5.63 18.04 -9.58
C ALA A 452 6.55 19.27 -9.52
N SER A 453 6.93 19.71 -8.32
CA SER A 453 7.85 20.81 -8.12
C SER A 453 9.25 20.50 -8.67
N GLU A 454 9.77 19.30 -8.38
CA GLU A 454 11.06 18.83 -8.88
C GLU A 454 11.08 18.70 -10.41
N LYS A 455 9.99 18.19 -10.98
CA LYS A 455 9.82 18.05 -12.43
C LYS A 455 9.42 19.36 -13.13
N SER A 456 9.24 20.45 -12.39
CA SER A 456 8.78 21.75 -12.90
C SER A 456 7.45 21.65 -13.68
N ILE A 457 6.53 20.82 -13.20
CA ILE A 457 5.19 20.61 -13.74
C ILE A 457 4.16 21.26 -12.80
N GLY A 458 3.13 21.88 -13.37
CA GLY A 458 2.05 22.54 -12.63
C GLY A 458 2.07 24.06 -12.76
N THR A 459 0.94 24.68 -12.47
CA THR A 459 0.84 26.14 -12.41
C THR A 459 1.22 26.61 -11.01
N ARG A 460 2.19 27.51 -10.93
CA ARG A 460 2.71 28.06 -9.67
C ARG A 460 2.18 29.47 -9.43
N ILE A 461 1.68 29.73 -8.23
CA ILE A 461 1.14 31.01 -7.81
C ILE A 461 1.90 31.48 -6.58
N ASP A 462 2.66 32.56 -6.71
CA ASP A 462 3.41 33.14 -5.60
C ASP A 462 2.52 34.08 -4.76
N GLY A 463 2.70 34.05 -3.43
CA GLY A 463 1.98 34.94 -2.52
C GLY A 463 0.49 34.62 -2.33
N PHE A 464 0.08 33.40 -2.68
CA PHE A 464 -1.19 32.81 -2.30
C PHE A 464 -1.23 32.56 -0.80
#